data_AF-A0A9D5KC92-F1
#
_entry.id   AF-A0A9D5KC92-F1
#
_cell.length_a   1.000
_cell.length_b   1.000
_cell.length_c   1.000
_cell.angle_alpha   90.00
_cell.angle_beta   90.00
_cell.angle_gamma   90.00
#
_symmetry.space_group_name_H-M   'P 1'
#
loop_
_entity.id
_entity.type
_entity.pdbx_description
1 polymer ?
#
loop_
_entity_poly.entity_id
_entity_poly.type
_entity_poly.pdbx_seq_one_letter_code
_entity_poly.pdbx_strand_id
1 'polypeptide(L)'
;MLFVKSDGTNDRIFHNTYNGSTWGTATTIDNAGQNSDWPDICARASGGWAFAVWRQHNGTDWKAYARKYTGTWGTISQIDDQTNGTYLENARPRIAFDNSGAAVAAFLQYHSTNTKVMAYGCQYNGSTWQTATPLSTAANYASNPCVAMDGTGKAMVLFVENSNLYSVAYNGGWGATQDVDIGAGTNILAPEVAHISSNTYMAVYSQSDGGQSIFASKHNGTSWGAPVEIDANAGAAYVPQIAFNSSGEGTAVFKENNRIYVNQFDGTNWGTAVLNDANTNTATTAHVAYSSDENPIAVFCQSDGTNDRIFASVGYIHKVFDYGNATTSWNTAANWRPDELPTTTDTVVFDGAVSAANCVLDVSSTISRLMFTSTPGGLDFGANTLSVTGDADFTGCGTITPSTGTLQLTGTSAQTLTPPSTQTLPTVKQNGTGTTTIATNMLMANGLWVASGSLNGSAVSLDIDGDVTIDAGGSLTAPAVFTVQGSWTNSGTFTHSSGTLTFDATTLGHSIDNGTDYFYNLSIDGASGGWSVSATDLYVANNLSINQGTLTGPTGTLYVGGNWTSSVGVFTHNSGTVEFNATSGPHTITSGGQTFNNVTFAGSGGNWILGDAFYATGAVS
;
A
#
# COMPACT_ATOMS: atom_id res chain seq x y z
N MET A 1 -15.30 0.41 -27.15
CA MET A 1 -14.47 -0.51 -27.98
C MET A 1 -14.14 0.16 -29.30
N LEU A 2 -12.90 0.03 -29.76
CA LEU A 2 -12.50 0.33 -31.15
C LEU A 2 -12.15 -0.95 -31.88
N PHE A 3 -12.43 -1.01 -33.18
CA PHE A 3 -12.05 -2.14 -34.03
C PHE A 3 -11.92 -1.71 -35.49
N VAL A 4 -11.11 -2.45 -36.24
CA VAL A 4 -10.97 -2.26 -37.69
C VAL A 4 -11.97 -3.16 -38.41
N LYS A 5 -12.66 -2.61 -39.41
CA LYS A 5 -13.55 -3.40 -40.29
C LYS A 5 -13.55 -2.79 -41.68
N SER A 6 -13.55 -3.64 -42.71
CA SER A 6 -13.73 -3.19 -44.10
C SER A 6 -15.15 -2.67 -44.33
N ASP A 7 -15.25 -1.50 -44.96
CA ASP A 7 -16.52 -0.95 -45.49
C ASP A 7 -16.85 -1.44 -46.91
N GLY A 8 -16.08 -2.42 -47.42
CA GLY A 8 -16.19 -2.97 -48.77
C GLY A 8 -15.23 -2.34 -49.77
N THR A 9 -14.56 -1.23 -49.41
CA THR A 9 -13.50 -0.61 -50.24
C THR A 9 -12.25 -0.31 -49.42
N ASN A 10 -12.40 0.16 -48.19
CA ASN A 10 -11.31 0.51 -47.31
C ASN A 10 -11.46 -0.14 -45.94
N ASP A 11 -10.35 -0.37 -45.25
CA ASP A 11 -10.35 -0.69 -43.83
C ASP A 11 -10.57 0.58 -43.01
N ARG A 12 -11.52 0.55 -42.07
CA ARG A 12 -11.99 1.73 -41.33
C ARG A 12 -11.97 1.48 -39.83
N ILE A 13 -11.80 2.56 -39.05
CA ILE A 13 -11.88 2.49 -37.59
C ILE A 13 -13.33 2.70 -37.13
N PHE A 14 -13.90 1.66 -36.53
CA PHE A 14 -15.22 1.69 -35.92
C PHE A 14 -15.13 1.83 -34.41
N HIS A 15 -16.11 2.53 -33.86
CA HIS A 15 -16.36 2.72 -32.45
C HIS A 15 -17.72 2.11 -32.09
N ASN A 16 -17.79 1.42 -30.95
CA ASN A 16 -19.04 1.00 -30.33
C ASN A 16 -18.99 1.14 -28.80
N THR A 17 -20.13 1.43 -28.19
CA THR A 17 -20.34 1.55 -26.74
C THR A 17 -21.23 0.44 -26.21
N TYR A 18 -20.89 -0.05 -25.02
CA TYR A 18 -21.71 -0.98 -24.26
C TYR A 18 -22.33 -0.23 -23.09
N ASN A 19 -23.65 -0.33 -22.91
CA ASN A 19 -24.39 0.41 -21.88
C ASN A 19 -24.57 -0.37 -20.57
N GLY A 20 -23.93 -1.53 -20.42
CA GLY A 20 -24.12 -2.44 -19.30
C GLY A 20 -25.02 -3.65 -19.61
N SER A 21 -25.80 -3.62 -20.70
CA SER A 21 -26.65 -4.75 -21.10
C SER A 21 -26.58 -5.08 -22.59
N THR A 22 -26.39 -4.09 -23.45
CA THR A 22 -26.34 -4.25 -24.91
C THR A 22 -25.29 -3.35 -25.54
N TRP A 23 -24.69 -3.82 -26.63
CA TRP A 23 -23.88 -2.99 -27.52
C TRP A 23 -24.77 -2.08 -28.36
N GLY A 24 -24.33 -0.84 -28.57
CA GLY A 24 -24.96 0.10 -29.49
C GLY A 24 -24.67 -0.21 -30.96
N THR A 25 -25.01 0.75 -31.83
CA THR A 25 -24.69 0.71 -33.26
C THR A 25 -23.28 1.24 -33.49
N ALA A 26 -22.44 0.47 -34.19
CA ALA A 26 -21.08 0.88 -34.50
C ALA A 26 -21.02 2.05 -35.50
N THR A 27 -20.13 3.01 -35.26
CA THR A 27 -19.93 4.21 -36.09
C THR A 27 -18.45 4.42 -36.43
N THR A 28 -18.14 4.93 -37.63
CA THR A 28 -16.75 5.25 -38.01
C THR A 28 -16.24 6.52 -37.32
N ILE A 29 -14.96 6.55 -36.94
CA ILE A 29 -14.33 7.73 -36.29
C ILE A 29 -13.20 8.37 -37.10
N ASP A 30 -12.78 7.72 -38.17
CA ASP A 30 -11.70 8.12 -39.07
C ASP A 30 -12.19 8.99 -40.24
N ASN A 31 -11.26 9.51 -41.06
CA ASN A 31 -11.65 10.24 -42.28
C ASN A 31 -12.25 9.27 -43.32
N ALA A 32 -13.22 9.74 -44.10
CA ALA A 32 -13.89 8.92 -45.10
C ALA A 32 -13.00 8.65 -46.33
N GLY A 33 -13.14 7.45 -46.92
CA GLY A 33 -12.60 7.11 -48.23
C GLY A 33 -11.12 6.73 -48.28
N GLN A 34 -10.51 6.43 -47.14
CA GLN A 34 -9.11 6.00 -47.05
C GLN A 34 -8.96 4.84 -46.06
N ASN A 35 -7.88 4.06 -46.19
CA ASN A 35 -7.56 2.98 -45.27
C ASN A 35 -7.04 3.50 -43.92
N SER A 36 -7.49 2.86 -42.85
CA SER A 36 -7.12 3.15 -41.47
C SER A 36 -6.90 1.86 -40.68
N ASP A 37 -5.85 1.83 -39.86
CA ASP A 37 -5.52 0.69 -39.02
C ASP A 37 -4.75 1.10 -37.75
N TRP A 38 -4.37 0.08 -36.95
CA TRP A 38 -3.69 0.21 -35.66
C TRP A 38 -4.30 1.27 -34.72
N PRO A 39 -5.59 1.12 -34.39
CA PRO A 39 -6.20 2.00 -33.40
C PRO A 39 -5.71 1.66 -32.00
N ASP A 40 -5.54 2.69 -31.18
CA ASP A 40 -5.42 2.59 -29.73
C ASP A 40 -6.40 3.56 -29.07
N ILE A 41 -6.88 3.21 -27.87
CA ILE A 41 -7.86 4.00 -27.13
C ILE A 41 -7.56 3.99 -25.64
N CYS A 42 -7.68 5.15 -25.03
CA CYS A 42 -7.72 5.32 -23.59
C CYS A 42 -9.02 6.02 -23.21
N ALA A 43 -9.69 5.54 -22.16
CA ALA A 43 -11.02 6.02 -21.77
C ALA A 43 -11.16 6.09 -20.25
N ARG A 44 -11.97 7.04 -19.78
CA ARG A 44 -12.30 7.21 -18.35
C ARG A 44 -13.78 6.95 -18.10
N ALA A 45 -14.09 6.18 -17.06
CA ALA A 45 -15.45 5.99 -16.59
C ALA A 45 -16.06 7.29 -16.02
N SER A 46 -15.32 8.00 -15.17
CA SER A 46 -15.75 9.30 -14.64
C SER A 46 -15.54 10.42 -15.66
N GLY A 47 -16.61 11.16 -15.98
CA GLY A 47 -16.61 12.27 -16.96
C GLY A 47 -16.88 11.86 -18.41
N GLY A 48 -16.80 10.56 -18.75
CA GLY A 48 -17.20 10.02 -20.05
C GLY A 48 -16.33 10.46 -21.23
N TRP A 49 -15.02 10.67 -21.00
CA TRP A 49 -14.07 11.09 -22.03
C TRP A 49 -13.20 9.93 -22.51
N ALA A 50 -12.76 10.01 -23.76
CA ALA A 50 -11.77 9.09 -24.33
C ALA A 50 -10.88 9.81 -25.37
N PHE A 51 -9.69 9.28 -25.60
CA PHE A 51 -8.89 9.59 -26.79
C PHE A 51 -8.69 8.33 -27.62
N ALA A 52 -8.89 8.47 -28.92
CA ALA A 52 -8.50 7.46 -29.90
C ALA A 52 -7.32 7.99 -30.70
N VAL A 53 -6.35 7.13 -30.96
CA VAL A 53 -5.30 7.35 -31.96
C VAL A 53 -5.32 6.22 -32.98
N TRP A 54 -4.95 6.50 -34.22
CA TRP A 54 -4.86 5.48 -35.26
C TRP A 54 -3.92 5.92 -36.37
N ARG A 55 -3.55 4.98 -37.23
CA ARG A 55 -2.86 5.26 -38.47
C ARG A 55 -3.85 5.31 -39.63
N GLN A 56 -3.74 6.31 -40.50
CA GLN A 56 -4.63 6.42 -41.66
C GLN A 56 -3.91 6.99 -42.88
N HIS A 57 -4.26 6.47 -44.06
CA HIS A 57 -3.80 6.97 -45.34
C HIS A 57 -4.50 8.28 -45.69
N ASN A 58 -3.77 9.29 -46.16
CA ASN A 58 -4.35 10.59 -46.53
C ASN A 58 -4.56 10.76 -48.05
N GLY A 59 -4.32 9.69 -48.83
CA GLY A 59 -4.34 9.69 -50.29
C GLY A 59 -2.96 9.81 -50.93
N THR A 60 -1.93 10.16 -50.16
CA THR A 60 -0.52 10.17 -50.59
C THR A 60 0.33 9.25 -49.72
N ASP A 61 0.24 9.43 -48.40
CA ASP A 61 1.03 8.68 -47.42
C ASP A 61 0.18 8.30 -46.21
N TRP A 62 0.74 7.45 -45.35
CA TRP A 62 0.19 7.15 -44.03
C TRP A 62 0.50 8.28 -43.04
N LYS A 63 -0.41 8.55 -42.11
CA LYS A 63 -0.28 9.58 -41.08
C LYS A 63 -0.83 9.06 -39.75
N ALA A 64 -0.38 9.66 -38.65
CA ALA A 64 -0.89 9.39 -37.32
C ALA A 64 -1.96 10.42 -36.98
N TYR A 65 -3.14 9.96 -36.57
CA TYR A 65 -4.27 10.80 -36.22
C TYR A 65 -4.75 10.53 -34.81
N ALA A 66 -5.38 11.54 -34.21
CA ALA A 66 -6.02 11.47 -32.93
C ALA A 66 -7.42 12.11 -32.95
N ARG A 67 -8.28 11.66 -32.04
CA ARG A 67 -9.62 12.23 -31.82
C ARG A 67 -10.03 12.11 -30.37
N LYS A 68 -10.59 13.18 -29.82
CA LYS A 68 -11.15 13.21 -28.46
C LYS A 68 -12.65 12.96 -28.49
N TYR A 69 -13.13 12.18 -27.52
CA TYR A 69 -14.54 11.95 -27.24
C TYR A 69 -14.92 12.64 -25.92
N THR A 70 -16.02 13.39 -25.91
CA THR A 70 -16.58 14.04 -24.72
C THR A 70 -18.11 13.85 -24.64
N GLY A 71 -18.59 12.64 -24.96
CA GLY A 71 -20.00 12.33 -25.25
C GLY A 71 -20.33 12.33 -26.75
N THR A 72 -19.52 13.03 -27.54
CA THR A 72 -19.47 12.92 -29.01
C THR A 72 -18.02 13.00 -29.47
N TRP A 73 -17.70 12.40 -30.62
CA TRP A 73 -16.36 12.49 -31.20
C TRP A 73 -16.11 13.88 -31.81
N GLY A 74 -15.07 14.57 -31.33
CA GLY A 74 -14.67 15.91 -31.77
C GLY A 74 -14.03 15.95 -33.17
N THR A 75 -13.18 16.94 -33.44
CA THR A 75 -12.44 17.04 -34.71
C THR A 75 -11.27 16.05 -34.76
N ILE A 76 -10.98 15.53 -35.96
CA ILE A 76 -9.78 14.71 -36.20
C ILE A 76 -8.56 15.63 -36.27
N SER A 77 -7.46 15.26 -35.61
CA SER A 77 -6.19 15.98 -35.64
C SER A 77 -5.07 15.07 -36.10
N GLN A 78 -4.25 15.52 -37.06
CA GLN A 78 -2.98 14.86 -37.36
C GLN A 78 -1.99 15.16 -36.24
N ILE A 79 -1.24 14.16 -35.78
CA ILE A 79 -0.32 14.28 -34.63
C ILE A 79 1.14 14.02 -34.98
N ASP A 80 1.44 13.51 -36.19
CA ASP A 80 2.80 13.46 -36.73
C ASP A 80 3.24 14.83 -37.27
N ASP A 81 4.55 15.03 -37.39
CA ASP A 81 5.14 16.29 -37.88
C ASP A 81 5.52 16.24 -39.39
N GLN A 82 5.11 15.21 -40.12
CA GLN A 82 5.52 15.03 -41.53
C GLN A 82 4.61 15.76 -42.53
N THR A 83 5.24 16.44 -43.49
CA THR A 83 4.60 16.91 -44.73
C THR A 83 4.52 15.80 -45.78
N ASN A 84 3.69 15.98 -46.83
CA ASN A 84 3.50 14.99 -47.92
C ASN A 84 4.84 14.60 -48.59
N GLY A 85 5.05 13.30 -48.86
CA GLY A 85 6.19 12.75 -49.56
C GLY A 85 7.17 11.92 -48.71
N THR A 86 6.79 11.56 -47.47
CA THR A 86 7.59 10.67 -46.61
C THR A 86 6.71 9.63 -45.91
N TYR A 87 7.23 8.41 -45.83
CA TYR A 87 6.48 7.22 -45.43
C TYR A 87 6.28 7.14 -43.91
N LEU A 88 5.15 6.58 -43.49
CA LEU A 88 4.76 6.33 -42.09
C LEU A 88 4.18 4.91 -41.97
N GLU A 89 4.88 3.95 -42.60
CA GLU A 89 4.41 2.56 -42.78
C GLU A 89 4.32 1.74 -41.49
N ASN A 90 4.81 2.23 -40.34
CA ASN A 90 4.81 1.48 -39.08
C ASN A 90 4.37 2.30 -37.85
N ALA A 91 3.56 3.35 -38.03
CA ALA A 91 3.23 4.33 -36.99
C ALA A 91 2.88 3.76 -35.60
N ARG A 92 2.09 2.68 -35.52
CA ARG A 92 1.68 1.98 -34.29
C ARG A 92 1.40 2.96 -33.11
N PRO A 93 0.51 3.94 -33.28
CA PRO A 93 0.31 4.96 -32.27
C PRO A 93 -0.29 4.37 -31.00
N ARG A 94 0.21 4.81 -29.85
CA ARG A 94 -0.26 4.47 -28.51
C ARG A 94 -0.61 5.73 -27.75
N ILE A 95 -1.56 5.65 -26.82
CA ILE A 95 -2.10 6.84 -26.14
C ILE A 95 -2.32 6.61 -24.64
N ALA A 96 -1.90 7.57 -23.83
CA ALA A 96 -2.24 7.67 -22.41
C ALA A 96 -2.70 9.10 -22.07
N PHE A 97 -3.49 9.24 -21.00
CA PHE A 97 -4.08 10.52 -20.61
C PHE A 97 -4.14 10.67 -19.09
N ASP A 98 -4.26 11.91 -18.62
CA ASP A 98 -4.34 12.23 -17.19
C ASP A 98 -5.79 12.52 -16.72
N ASN A 99 -5.95 12.82 -15.43
CA ASN A 99 -7.25 13.10 -14.85
C ASN A 99 -7.86 14.45 -15.29
N SER A 100 -7.07 15.34 -15.90
CA SER A 100 -7.49 16.67 -16.39
C SER A 100 -7.93 16.66 -17.85
N GLY A 101 -7.61 15.59 -18.58
CA GLY A 101 -7.86 15.44 -20.02
C GLY A 101 -6.72 15.93 -20.91
N ALA A 102 -5.51 16.09 -20.35
CA ALA A 102 -4.26 16.13 -21.11
C ALA A 102 -3.85 14.70 -21.53
N ALA A 103 -3.06 14.57 -22.59
CA ALA A 103 -2.69 13.27 -23.12
C ALA A 103 -1.29 13.25 -23.73
N VAL A 104 -0.70 12.06 -23.86
CA VAL A 104 0.57 11.82 -24.56
C VAL A 104 0.39 10.68 -25.53
N ALA A 105 0.60 10.94 -26.82
CA ALA A 105 0.69 9.93 -27.85
C ALA A 105 2.16 9.56 -28.09
N ALA A 106 2.44 8.28 -28.26
CA ALA A 106 3.73 7.77 -28.71
C ALA A 106 3.55 7.00 -30.02
N PHE A 107 4.43 7.20 -31.00
CA PHE A 107 4.32 6.56 -32.31
C PHE A 107 5.68 6.45 -32.98
N LEU A 108 5.75 5.66 -34.05
CA LEU A 108 6.93 5.47 -34.88
C LEU A 108 6.85 6.35 -36.12
N GLN A 109 7.97 6.95 -36.52
CA GLN A 109 8.00 7.81 -37.69
C GLN A 109 9.37 7.78 -38.38
N TYR A 110 9.40 7.86 -39.72
CA TYR A 110 10.65 8.10 -40.44
C TYR A 110 11.19 9.51 -40.16
N HIS A 111 12.48 9.58 -39.86
CA HIS A 111 13.16 10.84 -39.62
C HIS A 111 13.63 11.47 -40.95
N SER A 112 13.46 12.78 -41.06
CA SER A 112 13.57 13.55 -42.31
C SER A 112 14.95 13.51 -42.97
N THR A 113 15.98 13.03 -42.26
CA THR A 113 17.38 13.06 -42.73
C THR A 113 18.03 11.69 -42.93
N ASN A 114 17.49 10.58 -42.43
CA ASN A 114 18.25 9.32 -42.31
C ASN A 114 17.55 8.03 -42.79
N THR A 115 16.31 8.08 -43.32
CA THR A 115 15.52 6.88 -43.71
C THR A 115 15.30 5.85 -42.59
N LYS A 116 15.58 6.18 -41.33
CA LYS A 116 15.32 5.31 -40.16
C LYS A 116 14.00 5.70 -39.50
N VAL A 117 13.36 4.69 -38.93
CA VAL A 117 12.16 4.85 -38.11
C VAL A 117 12.59 5.15 -36.68
N MET A 118 12.08 6.23 -36.09
CA MET A 118 12.36 6.67 -34.73
C MET A 118 11.08 6.68 -33.91
N ALA A 119 11.21 6.59 -32.58
CA ALA A 119 10.10 6.81 -31.67
C ALA A 119 9.88 8.31 -31.48
N TYR A 120 8.63 8.73 -31.50
CA TYR A 120 8.19 10.10 -31.31
C TYR A 120 7.14 10.17 -30.21
N GLY A 121 7.10 11.31 -29.53
CA GLY A 121 6.05 11.65 -28.59
C GLY A 121 5.39 12.99 -28.92
N CYS A 122 4.08 13.06 -28.71
CA CYS A 122 3.27 14.24 -28.98
C CYS A 122 2.28 14.47 -27.83
N GLN A 123 2.26 15.68 -27.28
CA GLN A 123 1.39 16.02 -26.14
C GLN A 123 0.09 16.68 -26.58
N TYR A 124 -0.96 16.46 -25.82
CA TYR A 124 -2.19 17.23 -25.84
C TYR A 124 -2.30 18.04 -24.56
N ASN A 125 -2.29 19.37 -24.67
CA ASN A 125 -2.27 20.29 -23.52
C ASN A 125 -3.67 20.60 -22.92
N GLY A 126 -4.67 19.79 -23.25
CA GLY A 126 -6.07 20.04 -22.89
C GLY A 126 -6.87 20.78 -23.97
N SER A 127 -6.21 21.40 -24.96
CA SER A 127 -6.86 22.07 -26.09
C SER A 127 -6.34 21.60 -27.46
N THR A 128 -5.03 21.56 -27.65
CA THR A 128 -4.40 21.22 -28.94
C THR A 128 -3.25 20.23 -28.77
N TRP A 129 -3.02 19.46 -29.84
CA TRP A 129 -1.81 18.66 -29.99
C TRP A 129 -0.61 19.57 -30.25
N GLN A 130 0.51 19.26 -29.59
CA GLN A 130 1.77 19.97 -29.73
C GLN A 130 2.59 19.40 -30.89
N THR A 131 3.76 19.98 -31.16
CA THR A 131 4.68 19.43 -32.16
C THR A 131 5.26 18.10 -31.69
N ALA A 132 5.23 17.08 -32.55
CA ALA A 132 5.87 15.80 -32.29
C ALA A 132 7.38 15.97 -32.05
N THR A 133 7.92 15.27 -31.06
CA THR A 133 9.34 15.33 -30.70
C THR A 133 9.97 13.94 -30.83
N PRO A 134 11.14 13.78 -31.48
CA PRO A 134 11.86 12.51 -31.51
C PRO A 134 12.38 12.15 -30.11
N LEU A 135 12.18 10.90 -29.70
CA LEU A 135 12.55 10.33 -28.40
C LEU A 135 13.70 9.32 -28.48
N SER A 136 13.88 8.69 -29.64
CA SER A 136 14.97 7.75 -29.91
C SER A 136 16.11 8.43 -30.67
N THR A 137 17.15 7.67 -31.03
CA THR A 137 18.25 8.21 -31.83
C THR A 137 18.04 7.96 -33.32
N ALA A 138 18.62 8.83 -34.15
CA ALA A 138 18.65 8.67 -35.60
C ALA A 138 19.61 7.55 -36.08
N ALA A 139 20.20 6.78 -35.17
CA ALA A 139 21.20 5.76 -35.52
C ALA A 139 20.56 4.40 -35.87
N ASN A 140 19.42 4.08 -35.27
CA ASN A 140 18.83 2.73 -35.29
C ASN A 140 17.33 2.76 -35.61
N TYR A 141 16.74 1.59 -35.86
CA TYR A 141 15.29 1.46 -36.03
C TYR A 141 14.63 1.30 -34.65
N ALA A 142 13.74 2.23 -34.32
CA ALA A 142 12.84 2.12 -33.20
C ALA A 142 11.62 1.25 -33.56
N SER A 143 11.11 0.52 -32.59
CA SER A 143 9.92 -0.31 -32.73
C SER A 143 9.12 -0.38 -31.43
N ASN A 144 7.88 -0.87 -31.52
CA ASN A 144 7.00 -1.16 -30.38
C ASN A 144 6.92 -0.03 -29.33
N PRO A 145 6.45 1.17 -29.70
CA PRO A 145 6.24 2.21 -28.71
C PRO A 145 5.11 1.81 -27.76
N CYS A 146 5.20 2.22 -26.50
CA CYS A 146 4.10 2.19 -25.55
C CYS A 146 4.19 3.41 -24.62
N VAL A 147 3.07 3.77 -24.00
CA VAL A 147 2.99 4.97 -23.16
C VAL A 147 2.04 4.75 -21.99
N ALA A 148 2.44 5.20 -20.81
CA ALA A 148 1.61 5.33 -19.63
C ALA A 148 1.72 6.75 -19.08
N MET A 149 0.66 7.23 -18.42
CA MET A 149 0.60 8.58 -17.86
C MET A 149 -0.02 8.52 -16.47
N ASP A 150 0.56 9.26 -15.54
CA ASP A 150 -0.01 9.44 -14.20
C ASP A 150 -1.14 10.48 -14.21
N GLY A 151 -1.95 10.47 -13.16
CA GLY A 151 -3.08 11.39 -13.01
C GLY A 151 -2.71 12.88 -12.93
N THR A 152 -1.43 13.23 -12.83
CA THR A 152 -0.90 14.61 -12.78
C THR A 152 -0.33 15.09 -14.11
N GLY A 153 -0.28 14.21 -15.12
CA GLY A 153 0.19 14.53 -16.45
C GLY A 153 1.66 14.26 -16.71
N LYS A 154 2.33 13.49 -15.84
CA LYS A 154 3.65 12.92 -16.15
C LYS A 154 3.45 11.64 -16.93
N ALA A 155 4.31 11.38 -17.92
CA ALA A 155 4.21 10.17 -18.73
C ALA A 155 5.54 9.43 -18.83
N MET A 156 5.45 8.14 -19.11
CA MET A 156 6.58 7.28 -19.45
C MET A 156 6.32 6.67 -20.82
N VAL A 157 7.21 6.93 -21.77
CA VAL A 157 7.19 6.30 -23.09
C VAL A 157 8.29 5.24 -23.12
N LEU A 158 7.97 4.03 -23.57
CA LEU A 158 8.98 3.02 -23.90
C LEU A 158 9.06 2.81 -25.42
N PHE A 159 10.21 2.33 -25.88
CA PHE A 159 10.44 1.89 -27.25
C PHE A 159 11.62 0.91 -27.30
N VAL A 160 11.60 0.02 -28.29
CA VAL A 160 12.72 -0.91 -28.54
C VAL A 160 13.63 -0.32 -29.60
N GLU A 161 14.92 -0.24 -29.32
CA GLU A 161 15.96 0.17 -30.27
C GLU A 161 17.15 -0.78 -30.17
N ASN A 162 17.67 -1.27 -31.31
CA ASN A 162 18.77 -2.24 -31.35
C ASN A 162 18.56 -3.47 -30.45
N SER A 163 17.31 -3.93 -30.36
CA SER A 163 16.91 -5.09 -29.54
C SER A 163 16.91 -4.87 -28.02
N ASN A 164 17.12 -3.63 -27.55
CA ASN A 164 17.07 -3.24 -26.13
C ASN A 164 15.85 -2.34 -25.87
N LEU A 165 15.42 -2.24 -24.62
CA LEU A 165 14.28 -1.45 -24.19
C LEU A 165 14.72 -0.13 -23.58
N TYR A 166 14.25 0.96 -24.19
CA TYR A 166 14.53 2.31 -23.72
C TYR A 166 13.26 3.00 -23.25
N SER A 167 13.44 3.98 -22.38
CA SER A 167 12.37 4.84 -21.88
C SER A 167 12.73 6.32 -21.98
N VAL A 168 11.72 7.17 -22.13
CA VAL A 168 11.82 8.62 -21.97
C VAL A 168 10.63 9.11 -21.17
N ALA A 169 10.90 9.82 -20.07
CA ALA A 169 9.87 10.42 -19.23
C ALA A 169 9.45 11.80 -19.76
N TYR A 170 8.17 12.14 -19.61
CA TYR A 170 7.62 13.47 -19.80
C TYR A 170 7.20 14.06 -18.46
N ASN A 171 7.73 15.24 -18.11
CA ASN A 171 7.36 15.98 -16.91
C ASN A 171 7.37 17.49 -17.19
N GLY A 172 6.39 17.95 -17.98
CA GLY A 172 6.38 19.31 -18.54
C GLY A 172 7.39 19.53 -19.68
N GLY A 173 8.26 18.55 -19.93
CA GLY A 173 9.22 18.46 -21.02
C GLY A 173 9.76 17.02 -21.12
N TRP A 174 10.32 16.66 -22.27
CA TRP A 174 10.94 15.35 -22.48
C TRP A 174 12.29 15.25 -21.78
N GLY A 175 12.48 14.19 -20.99
CA GLY A 175 13.73 13.88 -20.29
C GLY A 175 14.77 13.20 -21.18
N ALA A 176 15.85 12.73 -20.55
CA ALA A 176 16.85 11.91 -21.21
C ALA A 176 16.39 10.46 -21.39
N THR A 177 16.90 9.80 -22.41
CA THR A 177 16.70 8.36 -22.63
C THR A 177 17.36 7.54 -21.53
N GLN A 178 16.63 6.56 -20.99
CA GLN A 178 17.14 5.60 -20.01
C GLN A 178 16.97 4.17 -20.51
N ASP A 179 17.92 3.31 -20.15
CA ASP A 179 17.88 1.86 -20.36
C ASP A 179 16.95 1.21 -19.31
N VAL A 180 16.07 0.31 -19.74
CA VAL A 180 15.04 -0.35 -18.91
C VAL A 180 15.43 -1.80 -18.61
N ASP A 181 16.14 -2.44 -19.52
CA ASP A 181 16.54 -3.86 -19.49
C ASP A 181 18.00 -4.03 -19.01
N ILE A 182 18.49 -3.10 -18.19
CA ILE A 182 19.86 -3.05 -17.66
C ILE A 182 20.32 -4.44 -17.20
N GLY A 183 21.35 -4.97 -17.89
CA GLY A 183 22.02 -6.21 -17.51
C GLY A 183 21.31 -7.50 -17.95
N ALA A 184 20.24 -7.42 -18.74
CA ALA A 184 19.52 -8.57 -19.27
C ALA A 184 19.85 -8.82 -20.77
N GLY A 185 19.49 -9.99 -21.31
CA GLY A 185 19.81 -10.42 -22.68
C GLY A 185 19.29 -9.50 -23.81
N THR A 186 19.66 -9.74 -25.05
CA THR A 186 19.14 -8.94 -26.19
C THR A 186 17.80 -9.49 -26.69
N ASN A 187 17.10 -8.74 -27.56
CA ASN A 187 15.87 -9.14 -28.26
C ASN A 187 14.58 -9.00 -27.45
N ILE A 188 14.31 -7.75 -27.04
CA ILE A 188 13.05 -7.36 -26.41
C ILE A 188 11.89 -7.36 -27.40
N LEU A 189 10.78 -7.96 -27.01
CA LEU A 189 9.52 -8.02 -27.75
C LEU A 189 8.34 -7.60 -26.88
N ALA A 190 7.36 -6.97 -27.54
CA ALA A 190 6.06 -6.61 -26.96
C ALA A 190 6.14 -5.93 -25.56
N PRO A 191 6.91 -4.84 -25.41
CA PRO A 191 6.93 -4.10 -24.16
C PRO A 191 5.58 -3.42 -23.90
N GLU A 192 5.19 -3.39 -22.64
CA GLU A 192 4.09 -2.62 -22.11
C GLU A 192 4.53 -1.83 -20.89
N VAL A 193 3.84 -0.72 -20.63
CA VAL A 193 4.09 0.12 -19.48
C VAL A 193 2.78 0.49 -18.83
N ALA A 194 2.75 0.46 -17.50
CA ALA A 194 1.63 0.97 -16.72
C ALA A 194 2.10 1.86 -15.58
N HIS A 195 1.27 2.84 -15.24
CA HIS A 195 1.45 3.70 -14.07
C HIS A 195 1.03 2.93 -12.80
N ILE A 196 1.81 3.04 -11.73
CA ILE A 196 1.52 2.41 -10.43
C ILE A 196 0.97 3.47 -9.47
N SER A 197 1.79 4.49 -9.21
CA SER A 197 1.55 5.57 -8.25
C SER A 197 2.43 6.75 -8.64
N SER A 198 2.22 7.95 -8.09
CA SER A 198 2.93 9.20 -8.46
C SER A 198 4.37 9.01 -8.99
N ASN A 199 4.58 9.26 -10.30
CA ASN A 199 5.86 9.11 -10.99
C ASN A 199 6.53 7.72 -10.99
N THR A 200 5.82 6.67 -10.58
CA THR A 200 6.29 5.28 -10.53
C THR A 200 5.58 4.48 -11.62
N TYR A 201 6.34 3.69 -12.37
CA TYR A 201 5.85 2.92 -13.51
C TYR A 201 6.39 1.50 -13.46
N MET A 202 5.68 0.57 -14.08
CA MET A 202 6.15 -0.79 -14.34
C MET A 202 6.25 -1.00 -15.84
N ALA A 203 7.40 -1.50 -16.29
CA ALA A 203 7.56 -2.06 -17.62
C ALA A 203 7.43 -3.58 -17.51
N VAL A 204 6.69 -4.19 -18.43
CA VAL A 204 6.72 -5.65 -18.63
C VAL A 204 7.05 -5.94 -20.08
N TYR A 205 7.85 -6.96 -20.34
CA TYR A 205 8.32 -7.26 -21.69
C TYR A 205 8.77 -8.70 -21.82
N SER A 206 8.78 -9.19 -23.06
CA SER A 206 9.29 -10.52 -23.39
C SER A 206 10.74 -10.41 -23.86
N GLN A 207 11.62 -11.27 -23.37
CA GLN A 207 13.07 -11.22 -23.63
C GLN A 207 13.65 -12.60 -23.94
N SER A 208 14.71 -12.65 -24.77
CA SER A 208 15.42 -13.89 -25.10
C SER A 208 16.63 -14.08 -24.19
N ASP A 209 16.65 -15.16 -23.40
CA ASP A 209 17.66 -15.44 -22.36
C ASP A 209 18.18 -16.90 -22.35
N GLY A 210 17.84 -17.68 -23.38
CA GLY A 210 18.01 -19.13 -23.41
C GLY A 210 16.68 -19.85 -23.56
N GLY A 211 15.60 -19.18 -23.15
CA GLY A 211 14.23 -19.32 -23.62
C GLY A 211 13.68 -17.95 -24.07
N GLN A 212 12.36 -17.82 -24.17
CA GLN A 212 11.71 -16.50 -24.22
C GLN A 212 10.94 -16.36 -22.91
N SER A 213 11.32 -15.41 -22.06
CA SER A 213 10.70 -15.21 -20.74
C SER A 213 10.06 -13.83 -20.60
N ILE A 214 9.15 -13.68 -19.63
CA ILE A 214 8.57 -12.37 -19.28
C ILE A 214 9.33 -11.75 -18.11
N PHE A 215 9.79 -10.52 -18.31
CA PHE A 215 10.45 -9.71 -17.29
C PHE A 215 9.62 -8.48 -16.93
N ALA A 216 9.80 -8.03 -15.69
CA ALA A 216 9.26 -6.79 -15.17
C ALA A 216 10.38 -5.92 -14.58
N SER A 217 10.38 -4.64 -14.93
CA SER A 217 11.27 -3.62 -14.34
C SER A 217 10.42 -2.51 -13.74
N LYS A 218 10.70 -2.11 -12.49
CA LYS A 218 9.98 -1.03 -11.79
C LYS A 218 10.79 0.26 -11.83
N HIS A 219 10.19 1.36 -12.27
CA HIS A 219 10.77 2.69 -12.21
C HIS A 219 10.40 3.38 -10.90
N ASN A 220 11.38 3.75 -10.07
CA ASN A 220 11.17 4.34 -8.75
C ASN A 220 10.93 5.87 -8.74
N GLY A 221 10.72 6.46 -9.93
CA GLY A 221 10.61 7.90 -10.13
C GLY A 221 11.90 8.58 -10.57
N THR A 222 13.03 7.90 -10.45
CA THR A 222 14.33 8.41 -10.93
C THR A 222 15.04 7.46 -11.90
N SER A 223 14.97 6.15 -11.65
CA SER A 223 15.65 5.12 -12.43
C SER A 223 14.85 3.83 -12.44
N TRP A 224 15.14 2.97 -13.42
CA TRP A 224 14.66 1.59 -13.46
C TRP A 224 15.47 0.71 -12.49
N GLY A 225 14.77 -0.20 -11.81
CA GLY A 225 15.37 -1.28 -11.03
C GLY A 225 15.83 -2.44 -11.93
N ALA A 226 16.50 -3.42 -11.33
CA ALA A 226 16.89 -4.64 -12.03
C ALA A 226 15.65 -5.41 -12.52
N PRO A 227 15.68 -5.98 -13.75
CA PRO A 227 14.62 -6.83 -14.25
C PRO A 227 14.38 -8.06 -13.36
N VAL A 228 13.10 -8.37 -13.12
CA VAL A 228 12.65 -9.57 -12.40
C VAL A 228 11.88 -10.46 -13.38
N GLU A 229 12.23 -11.74 -13.46
CA GLU A 229 11.47 -12.72 -14.25
C GLU A 229 10.14 -13.05 -13.55
N ILE A 230 9.02 -13.04 -14.28
CA ILE A 230 7.67 -13.11 -13.70
C ILE A 230 6.77 -14.18 -14.35
N ASP A 231 7.30 -15.02 -15.23
CA ASP A 231 6.54 -16.09 -15.86
C ASP A 231 6.58 -17.42 -15.07
N ALA A 232 5.91 -18.45 -15.60
CA ALA A 232 5.81 -19.74 -14.93
C ALA A 232 7.00 -20.66 -15.20
N ASN A 233 7.95 -20.24 -16.06
CA ASN A 233 9.10 -21.04 -16.48
C ASN A 233 8.70 -22.42 -17.08
N ALA A 234 7.49 -22.53 -17.63
CA ALA A 234 6.94 -23.71 -18.27
C ALA A 234 7.25 -23.78 -19.78
N GLY A 235 7.66 -22.67 -20.41
CA GLY A 235 8.06 -22.62 -21.81
C GLY A 235 8.25 -21.19 -22.32
N ALA A 236 8.18 -20.99 -23.63
CA ALA A 236 8.36 -19.67 -24.22
C ALA A 236 7.13 -18.78 -23.97
N ALA A 237 7.35 -17.63 -23.35
CA ALA A 237 6.35 -16.67 -22.93
C ALA A 237 6.40 -15.38 -23.75
N TYR A 238 5.21 -14.89 -24.15
CA TYR A 238 5.04 -13.79 -25.09
C TYR A 238 3.89 -12.85 -24.71
N VAL A 239 3.89 -11.68 -25.35
CA VAL A 239 2.79 -10.69 -25.37
C VAL A 239 2.24 -10.34 -23.98
N PRO A 240 3.09 -9.88 -23.05
CA PRO A 240 2.62 -9.47 -21.74
C PRO A 240 1.74 -8.22 -21.84
N GLN A 241 0.79 -8.09 -20.91
CA GLN A 241 0.10 -6.85 -20.58
C GLN A 241 0.09 -6.69 -19.06
N ILE A 242 -0.02 -5.45 -18.59
CA ILE A 242 0.00 -5.12 -17.18
C ILE A 242 -1.01 -4.01 -16.89
N ALA A 243 -1.71 -4.13 -15.77
CA ALA A 243 -2.54 -3.08 -15.20
C ALA A 243 -2.33 -3.04 -13.68
N PHE A 244 -2.66 -1.91 -13.08
CA PHE A 244 -2.63 -1.71 -11.63
C PHE A 244 -3.99 -1.24 -11.13
N ASN A 245 -4.29 -1.63 -9.90
CA ASN A 245 -5.41 -1.14 -9.13
C ASN A 245 -5.05 0.20 -8.46
N SER A 246 -6.03 0.88 -7.85
CA SER A 246 -5.79 2.20 -7.23
C SER A 246 -4.83 2.16 -6.02
N SER A 247 -4.61 0.97 -5.45
CA SER A 247 -3.70 0.73 -4.32
C SER A 247 -2.27 0.39 -4.75
N GLY A 248 -2.00 0.29 -6.05
CA GLY A 248 -0.66 -0.04 -6.58
C GLY A 248 -0.36 -1.55 -6.64
N GLU A 249 -1.35 -2.41 -6.41
CA GLU A 249 -1.26 -3.85 -6.73
C GLU A 249 -1.50 -4.04 -8.23
N GLY A 250 -0.79 -4.98 -8.86
CA GLY A 250 -0.82 -5.15 -10.31
C GLY A 250 -1.04 -6.58 -10.73
N THR A 251 -1.60 -6.77 -11.93
CA THR A 251 -1.73 -8.07 -12.56
C THR A 251 -1.04 -8.04 -13.92
N ALA A 252 -0.04 -8.90 -14.10
CA ALA A 252 0.48 -9.20 -15.42
C ALA A 252 -0.31 -10.38 -16.02
N VAL A 253 -0.74 -10.25 -17.28
CA VAL A 253 -1.23 -11.36 -18.10
C VAL A 253 -0.24 -11.62 -19.22
N PHE A 254 0.02 -12.88 -19.55
CA PHE A 254 0.89 -13.24 -20.67
C PHE A 254 0.51 -14.61 -21.23
N LYS A 255 0.99 -14.89 -22.44
CA LYS A 255 0.82 -16.19 -23.08
C LYS A 255 2.07 -17.02 -22.88
N GLU A 256 1.92 -18.24 -22.39
CA GLU A 256 3.01 -19.20 -22.26
C GLU A 256 2.52 -20.59 -22.70
N ASN A 257 3.28 -21.27 -23.57
CA ASN A 257 2.88 -22.56 -24.16
C ASN A 257 1.46 -22.60 -24.75
N ASN A 258 1.03 -21.51 -25.39
CA ASN A 258 -0.32 -21.34 -25.95
C ASN A 258 -1.46 -21.34 -24.90
N ARG A 259 -1.14 -21.04 -23.64
CA ARG A 259 -2.08 -20.89 -22.52
C ARG A 259 -1.98 -19.47 -21.96
N ILE A 260 -2.98 -19.01 -21.22
CA ILE A 260 -2.93 -17.70 -20.56
C ILE A 260 -2.54 -17.89 -19.11
N TYR A 261 -1.49 -17.18 -18.70
CA TYR A 261 -1.03 -17.11 -17.33
C TYR A 261 -1.21 -15.70 -16.78
N VAL A 262 -1.35 -15.64 -15.46
CA VAL A 262 -1.36 -14.40 -14.70
C VAL A 262 -0.34 -14.46 -13.57
N ASN A 263 0.32 -13.34 -13.31
CA ASN A 263 1.11 -13.15 -12.10
C ASN A 263 0.66 -11.87 -11.40
N GLN A 264 0.65 -11.90 -10.07
CA GLN A 264 0.16 -10.81 -9.22
C GLN A 264 1.33 -10.09 -8.57
N PHE A 265 1.24 -8.76 -8.52
CA PHE A 265 2.16 -7.87 -7.84
C PHE A 265 1.47 -7.28 -6.62
N ASP A 266 1.99 -7.54 -5.43
CA ASP A 266 1.37 -7.15 -4.14
C ASP A 266 1.64 -5.67 -3.74
N GLY A 267 2.23 -4.88 -4.65
CA GLY A 267 2.74 -3.53 -4.39
C GLY A 267 4.26 -3.49 -4.16
N THR A 268 4.85 -4.62 -3.76
CA THR A 268 6.27 -4.78 -3.46
C THR A 268 6.93 -5.89 -4.28
N ASN A 269 6.34 -7.08 -4.30
CA ASN A 269 6.88 -8.30 -4.90
C ASN A 269 5.92 -8.90 -5.92
N TRP A 270 6.48 -9.64 -6.88
CA TRP A 270 5.72 -10.54 -7.74
C TRP A 270 5.50 -11.88 -7.04
N GLY A 271 4.31 -12.44 -7.23
CA GLY A 271 3.98 -13.79 -6.82
C GLY A 271 4.47 -14.84 -7.79
N THR A 272 3.82 -16.01 -7.77
CA THR A 272 4.04 -17.08 -8.74
C THR A 272 3.00 -17.00 -9.84
N ALA A 273 3.45 -17.14 -11.09
CA ALA A 273 2.56 -17.21 -12.24
C ALA A 273 1.63 -18.43 -12.16
N VAL A 274 0.34 -18.21 -12.39
CA VAL A 274 -0.70 -19.25 -12.35
C VAL A 274 -1.47 -19.28 -13.66
N LEU A 275 -1.93 -20.48 -14.02
CA LEU A 275 -2.77 -20.72 -15.19
C LEU A 275 -4.13 -20.06 -15.00
N ASN A 276 -4.56 -19.25 -15.97
CA ASN A 276 -5.79 -18.46 -15.88
C ASN A 276 -6.91 -18.99 -16.79
N ASP A 277 -6.59 -19.74 -17.83
CA ASP A 277 -7.57 -20.31 -18.76
C ASP A 277 -7.90 -21.78 -18.47
N ALA A 278 -9.19 -22.12 -18.37
CA ALA A 278 -9.64 -23.47 -18.04
C ALA A 278 -9.61 -24.44 -19.25
N ASN A 279 -9.83 -23.95 -20.47
CA ASN A 279 -9.87 -24.76 -21.69
C ASN A 279 -8.46 -24.94 -22.23
N THR A 280 -7.98 -26.17 -22.51
CA THR A 280 -6.60 -26.47 -22.93
C THR A 280 -6.21 -26.06 -24.35
N ASN A 281 -7.13 -25.49 -25.13
CA ASN A 281 -6.87 -25.09 -26.51
C ASN A 281 -6.00 -23.83 -26.61
N THR A 282 -5.45 -23.58 -27.82
CA THR A 282 -4.57 -22.44 -28.08
C THR A 282 -5.22 -21.10 -27.76
N ALA A 283 -4.58 -20.35 -26.86
CA ALA A 283 -4.82 -18.95 -26.60
C ALA A 283 -3.78 -18.06 -27.30
N THR A 284 -4.14 -16.81 -27.60
CA THR A 284 -3.30 -15.91 -28.41
C THR A 284 -2.98 -14.59 -27.71
N THR A 285 -3.90 -13.65 -27.69
CA THR A 285 -3.74 -12.33 -27.08
C THR A 285 -4.49 -12.28 -25.75
N ALA A 286 -3.93 -11.60 -24.77
CA ALA A 286 -4.57 -11.30 -23.49
C ALA A 286 -4.37 -9.83 -23.15
N HIS A 287 -5.37 -9.23 -22.51
CA HIS A 287 -5.34 -7.89 -21.93
C HIS A 287 -5.87 -7.95 -20.51
N VAL A 288 -5.48 -6.99 -19.68
CA VAL A 288 -5.94 -6.91 -18.29
C VAL A 288 -6.33 -5.48 -17.95
N ALA A 289 -7.40 -5.35 -17.18
CA ALA A 289 -7.87 -4.10 -16.61
C ALA A 289 -8.51 -4.37 -15.25
N TYR A 290 -8.68 -3.35 -14.43
CA TYR A 290 -9.36 -3.46 -13.14
C TYR A 290 -10.81 -2.99 -13.23
N SER A 291 -11.70 -3.72 -12.55
CA SER A 291 -13.09 -3.33 -12.32
C SER A 291 -13.18 -2.15 -11.33
N SER A 292 -14.37 -1.57 -11.17
CA SER A 292 -14.63 -0.56 -10.13
C SER A 292 -14.40 -1.08 -8.72
N ASP A 293 -14.47 -2.40 -8.54
CA ASP A 293 -14.35 -3.09 -7.26
C ASP A 293 -12.91 -3.59 -7.05
N GLU A 294 -11.94 -3.02 -7.78
CA GLU A 294 -10.50 -3.29 -7.69
C GLU A 294 -10.09 -4.76 -7.98
N ASN A 295 -10.95 -5.53 -8.65
CA ASN A 295 -10.61 -6.87 -9.15
C ASN A 295 -10.06 -6.82 -10.58
N PRO A 296 -8.96 -7.55 -10.89
CA PRO A 296 -8.46 -7.68 -12.24
C PRO A 296 -9.38 -8.54 -13.10
N ILE A 297 -9.60 -8.08 -14.33
CA ILE A 297 -10.30 -8.77 -15.39
C ILE A 297 -9.31 -9.00 -16.52
N ALA A 298 -8.98 -10.25 -16.79
CA ALA A 298 -8.22 -10.64 -17.96
C ALA A 298 -9.19 -10.99 -19.10
N VAL A 299 -8.95 -10.45 -20.29
CA VAL A 299 -9.71 -10.73 -21.51
C VAL A 299 -8.75 -11.31 -22.53
N PHE A 300 -9.08 -12.47 -23.10
CA PHE A 300 -8.18 -13.17 -24.00
C PHE A 300 -8.90 -13.90 -25.14
N CYS A 301 -8.19 -14.10 -26.24
CA CYS A 301 -8.69 -14.87 -27.38
C CYS A 301 -8.20 -16.33 -27.32
N GLN A 302 -9.11 -17.29 -27.40
CA GLN A 302 -8.82 -18.72 -27.33
C GLN A 302 -9.74 -19.54 -28.24
N SER A 303 -9.21 -20.63 -28.79
CA SER A 303 -9.99 -21.54 -29.63
C SER A 303 -10.96 -22.39 -28.79
N ASP A 304 -12.23 -22.45 -29.19
CA ASP A 304 -13.22 -23.40 -28.63
C ASP A 304 -13.18 -24.79 -29.32
N GLY A 305 -12.18 -25.02 -30.19
CA GLY A 305 -12.03 -26.21 -31.02
C GLY A 305 -12.68 -26.09 -32.40
N THR A 306 -13.51 -25.06 -32.63
CA THR A 306 -14.12 -24.77 -33.93
C THR A 306 -13.83 -23.34 -34.39
N ASN A 307 -13.86 -22.38 -33.48
CA ASN A 307 -13.62 -20.96 -33.74
C ASN A 307 -12.75 -20.34 -32.64
N ASP A 308 -12.10 -19.23 -32.97
CA ASP A 308 -11.49 -18.37 -31.97
C ASP A 308 -12.57 -17.50 -31.30
N ARG A 309 -12.60 -17.51 -29.97
CA ARG A 309 -13.56 -16.79 -29.14
C ARG A 309 -12.83 -15.88 -28.16
N ILE A 310 -13.51 -14.81 -27.75
CA ILE A 310 -13.04 -13.94 -26.68
C ILE A 310 -13.63 -14.44 -25.36
N PHE A 311 -12.76 -14.73 -24.41
CA PHE A 311 -13.09 -15.10 -23.04
C PHE A 311 -12.68 -13.97 -22.10
N ALA A 312 -13.35 -13.91 -20.95
CA ALA A 312 -12.97 -13.03 -19.85
C ALA A 312 -12.92 -13.86 -18.56
N SER A 313 -11.90 -13.63 -17.75
CA SER A 313 -11.76 -14.20 -16.42
C SER A 313 -11.60 -13.07 -15.41
N VAL A 314 -12.28 -13.20 -14.27
CA VAL A 314 -12.11 -12.30 -13.14
C VAL A 314 -11.19 -13.01 -12.16
N GLY A 315 -10.01 -12.44 -11.91
CA GLY A 315 -9.15 -12.89 -10.83
C GLY A 315 -9.55 -12.15 -9.56
N TYR A 316 -9.83 -12.87 -8.48
CA TYR A 316 -9.93 -12.24 -7.16
C TYR A 316 -8.52 -12.18 -6.59
N ILE A 317 -8.00 -10.97 -6.40
CA ILE A 317 -6.68 -10.75 -5.79
C ILE A 317 -6.74 -10.80 -4.27
N HIS A 318 -7.94 -10.66 -3.72
CA HIS A 318 -8.21 -10.61 -2.28
C HIS A 318 -9.28 -11.62 -1.90
N LYS A 319 -9.27 -12.05 -0.65
CA LYS A 319 -10.39 -12.74 -0.01
C LYS A 319 -11.33 -11.68 0.56
N VAL A 320 -12.44 -11.49 -0.13
CA VAL A 320 -13.41 -10.45 0.24
C VAL A 320 -14.52 -11.06 1.07
N PHE A 321 -14.76 -10.56 2.28
CA PHE A 321 -15.89 -11.02 3.08
C PHE A 321 -17.21 -10.54 2.47
N ASP A 322 -18.10 -11.45 2.10
CA ASP A 322 -19.31 -11.12 1.33
C ASP A 322 -20.62 -11.68 1.91
N TYR A 323 -20.55 -12.42 3.03
CA TYR A 323 -21.73 -12.97 3.70
C TYR A 323 -22.57 -13.91 2.81
N GLY A 324 -21.95 -14.61 1.85
CA GLY A 324 -22.61 -15.35 0.78
C GLY A 324 -23.60 -16.46 1.20
N ASN A 325 -23.59 -16.95 2.45
CA ASN A 325 -24.54 -17.96 2.93
C ASN A 325 -25.41 -17.55 4.14
N ALA A 326 -25.43 -16.27 4.50
CA ALA A 326 -26.13 -15.74 5.65
C ALA A 326 -25.64 -16.22 7.04
N THR A 327 -24.40 -16.71 7.15
CA THR A 327 -23.68 -16.87 8.42
C THR A 327 -22.58 -15.81 8.54
N THR A 328 -22.14 -15.51 9.76
CA THR A 328 -21.08 -14.52 10.01
C THR A 328 -19.69 -15.13 10.25
N SER A 329 -19.58 -16.46 10.27
CA SER A 329 -18.36 -17.18 10.64
C SER A 329 -17.22 -16.99 9.65
N TRP A 330 -16.02 -16.68 10.15
CA TRP A 330 -14.76 -16.64 9.40
C TRP A 330 -14.45 -18.00 8.76
N ASN A 331 -14.64 -19.10 9.49
CA ASN A 331 -14.31 -20.45 9.02
C ASN A 331 -15.36 -21.05 8.06
N THR A 332 -16.13 -20.22 7.36
CA THR A 332 -17.12 -20.66 6.39
C THR A 332 -16.75 -20.13 5.01
N ALA A 333 -16.32 -21.04 4.12
CA ALA A 333 -15.76 -20.69 2.81
C ALA A 333 -16.72 -19.82 1.98
N ALA A 334 -18.02 -20.13 2.00
CA ALA A 334 -19.06 -19.39 1.30
C ALA A 334 -19.35 -17.96 1.83
N ASN A 335 -18.61 -17.48 2.83
CA ASN A 335 -18.67 -16.08 3.29
C ASN A 335 -17.53 -15.23 2.72
N TRP A 336 -16.68 -15.83 1.90
CA TRP A 336 -15.54 -15.20 1.26
C TRP A 336 -15.73 -15.29 -0.22
N ARG A 337 -15.33 -14.29 -0.99
CA ARG A 337 -15.14 -14.43 -2.44
C ARG A 337 -13.72 -14.92 -2.68
N PRO A 338 -13.50 -16.01 -3.47
CA PRO A 338 -14.45 -16.74 -4.32
C PRO A 338 -14.97 -18.08 -3.75
N ASP A 339 -15.63 -18.07 -2.60
CA ASP A 339 -16.09 -19.22 -1.81
C ASP A 339 -14.96 -20.10 -1.25
N GLU A 340 -13.88 -19.45 -0.81
CA GLU A 340 -12.68 -20.11 -0.28
C GLU A 340 -12.18 -19.39 0.98
N LEU A 341 -11.73 -20.17 1.98
CA LEU A 341 -11.21 -19.61 3.23
C LEU A 341 -9.92 -18.81 3.00
N PRO A 342 -9.70 -17.71 3.75
CA PRO A 342 -8.43 -17.01 3.79
C PRO A 342 -7.29 -17.88 4.33
N THR A 343 -6.12 -17.70 3.73
CA THR A 343 -4.87 -18.37 4.05
C THR A 343 -3.76 -17.34 4.33
N THR A 344 -2.58 -17.83 4.70
CA THR A 344 -1.42 -17.01 5.07
C THR A 344 -0.90 -16.07 3.98
N THR A 345 -1.22 -16.34 2.71
CA THR A 345 -0.80 -15.53 1.57
C THR A 345 -1.87 -14.53 1.14
N ASP A 346 -3.07 -14.63 1.69
CA ASP A 346 -4.20 -13.84 1.23
C ASP A 346 -4.22 -12.46 1.88
N THR A 347 -4.53 -11.45 1.07
CA THR A 347 -5.05 -10.18 1.58
C THR A 347 -6.54 -10.35 1.82
N VAL A 348 -6.99 -10.07 3.04
CA VAL A 348 -8.41 -10.06 3.43
C VAL A 348 -8.96 -8.65 3.35
N VAL A 349 -10.10 -8.50 2.69
CA VAL A 349 -10.77 -7.23 2.50
C VAL A 349 -12.21 -7.28 2.98
N PHE A 350 -12.60 -6.26 3.72
CA PHE A 350 -13.98 -5.95 4.05
C PHE A 350 -14.38 -4.70 3.27
N ASP A 351 -15.14 -4.89 2.19
CA ASP A 351 -15.48 -3.81 1.26
C ASP A 351 -16.87 -3.22 1.48
N GLY A 352 -17.68 -3.82 2.36
CA GLY A 352 -19.05 -3.39 2.66
C GLY A 352 -20.01 -3.46 1.48
N ALA A 353 -19.62 -4.05 0.34
CA ALA A 353 -20.40 -4.00 -0.90
C ALA A 353 -21.65 -4.90 -0.85
N VAL A 354 -21.63 -5.92 0.00
CA VAL A 354 -22.62 -7.02 -0.04
C VAL A 354 -23.43 -7.15 1.25
N SER A 355 -22.83 -6.88 2.41
CA SER A 355 -23.50 -7.00 3.70
C SER A 355 -22.87 -6.11 4.77
N ALA A 356 -23.70 -5.60 5.68
CA ALA A 356 -23.29 -4.86 6.87
C ALA A 356 -22.86 -5.75 8.04
N ALA A 357 -22.96 -7.07 7.90
CA ALA A 357 -22.78 -8.00 9.00
C ALA A 357 -21.31 -8.03 9.46
N ASN A 358 -21.10 -8.13 10.78
CA ASN A 358 -19.78 -8.36 11.33
C ASN A 358 -19.35 -9.80 11.06
N CYS A 359 -18.10 -9.99 10.65
CA CYS A 359 -17.50 -11.32 10.61
C CYS A 359 -17.11 -11.75 12.03
N VAL A 360 -17.43 -12.98 12.40
CA VAL A 360 -17.05 -13.60 13.67
C VAL A 360 -15.85 -14.50 13.40
N LEU A 361 -14.70 -14.14 13.98
CA LEU A 361 -13.51 -14.96 13.99
C LEU A 361 -13.73 -16.15 14.93
N ASP A 362 -14.32 -17.22 14.40
CA ASP A 362 -14.66 -18.44 15.13
C ASP A 362 -13.51 -19.46 15.20
N VAL A 363 -12.41 -19.18 14.49
CA VAL A 363 -11.15 -19.92 14.55
C VAL A 363 -9.98 -18.94 14.48
N SER A 364 -8.89 -19.21 15.20
CA SER A 364 -7.64 -18.47 14.99
C SER A 364 -7.14 -18.65 13.56
N SER A 365 -6.72 -17.56 12.91
CA SER A 365 -6.33 -17.56 11.50
C SER A 365 -5.10 -16.68 11.27
N THR A 366 -4.40 -16.94 10.17
CA THR A 366 -3.24 -16.16 9.74
C THR A 366 -3.43 -15.72 8.29
N ILE A 367 -3.22 -14.44 8.03
CA ILE A 367 -3.40 -13.80 6.72
C ILE A 367 -2.20 -12.89 6.39
N SER A 368 -2.09 -12.52 5.11
CA SER A 368 -1.01 -11.63 4.67
C SER A 368 -1.29 -10.17 4.99
N ARG A 369 -2.52 -9.69 4.79
CA ARG A 369 -2.86 -8.27 4.95
C ARG A 369 -4.34 -8.14 5.29
N LEU A 370 -4.71 -7.12 6.06
CA LEU A 370 -6.10 -6.84 6.42
C LEU A 370 -6.47 -5.41 6.02
N MET A 371 -7.58 -5.25 5.31
CA MET A 371 -8.09 -3.93 4.92
C MET A 371 -9.61 -3.82 5.08
N PHE A 372 -10.07 -2.63 5.46
CA PHE A 372 -11.48 -2.25 5.42
C PHE A 372 -11.63 -1.03 4.48
N THR A 373 -12.27 -1.19 3.33
CA THR A 373 -12.28 -0.18 2.25
C THR A 373 -13.57 0.64 2.18
N SER A 374 -14.66 0.19 2.80
CA SER A 374 -15.87 0.98 3.03
C SER A 374 -16.67 0.46 4.23
N THR A 375 -17.63 1.25 4.76
CA THR A 375 -18.55 0.77 5.80
C THR A 375 -19.82 0.24 5.15
N PRO A 376 -20.30 -0.99 5.43
CA PRO A 376 -20.21 -1.68 6.72
C PRO A 376 -19.66 -3.12 6.66
N GLY A 377 -18.85 -3.50 7.65
CA GLY A 377 -18.39 -4.87 7.91
C GLY A 377 -17.43 -4.84 9.09
N GLY A 378 -17.88 -5.28 10.27
CA GLY A 378 -17.07 -5.32 11.48
C GLY A 378 -16.36 -6.66 11.69
N LEU A 379 -15.58 -6.76 12.77
CA LEU A 379 -14.88 -7.98 13.15
C LEU A 379 -15.06 -8.25 14.64
N ASP A 380 -15.62 -9.42 14.95
CA ASP A 380 -15.70 -9.97 16.31
C ASP A 380 -14.60 -11.01 16.49
N PHE A 381 -13.67 -10.75 17.41
CA PHE A 381 -12.53 -11.61 17.68
C PHE A 381 -12.86 -12.79 18.60
N GLY A 382 -13.97 -12.73 19.35
CA GLY A 382 -14.31 -13.75 20.35
C GLY A 382 -13.13 -14.04 21.30
N ALA A 383 -12.62 -15.27 21.26
CA ALA A 383 -11.42 -15.69 22.01
C ALA A 383 -10.25 -16.09 21.10
N ASN A 384 -10.35 -15.79 19.80
CA ASN A 384 -9.42 -16.25 18.78
C ASN A 384 -8.37 -15.19 18.43
N THR A 385 -7.30 -15.65 17.79
CA THR A 385 -6.19 -14.81 17.34
C THR A 385 -6.26 -14.63 15.82
N LEU A 386 -6.28 -13.39 15.35
CA LEU A 386 -6.00 -13.07 13.94
C LEU A 386 -4.54 -12.63 13.83
N SER A 387 -3.73 -13.43 13.14
CA SER A 387 -2.33 -13.10 12.84
C SER A 387 -2.21 -12.45 11.47
N VAL A 388 -1.47 -11.36 11.36
CA VAL A 388 -1.25 -10.62 10.10
C VAL A 388 0.26 -10.47 9.87
N THR A 389 0.76 -10.91 8.71
CA THR A 389 2.20 -10.86 8.37
C THR A 389 2.62 -9.55 7.68
N GLY A 390 1.70 -8.84 7.04
CA GLY A 390 1.84 -7.52 6.43
C GLY A 390 0.89 -6.51 7.06
N ASP A 391 0.52 -5.44 6.36
CA ASP A 391 -0.21 -4.34 7.00
C ASP A 391 -1.62 -4.71 7.49
N ALA A 392 -2.07 -4.03 8.56
CA ALA A 392 -3.42 -4.14 9.08
C ALA A 392 -4.05 -2.74 9.22
N ASP A 393 -5.04 -2.44 8.39
CA ASP A 393 -5.72 -1.15 8.35
C ASP A 393 -7.18 -1.28 8.78
N PHE A 394 -7.52 -0.70 9.95
CA PHE A 394 -8.87 -0.69 10.53
C PHE A 394 -9.62 0.63 10.32
N THR A 395 -9.11 1.57 9.51
CA THR A 395 -9.72 2.91 9.34
C THR A 395 -11.15 2.86 8.81
N GLY A 396 -11.47 1.92 7.93
CA GLY A 396 -12.82 1.68 7.40
C GLY A 396 -13.65 0.66 8.17
N CYS A 397 -13.15 0.14 9.29
CA CYS A 397 -13.79 -0.96 9.99
C CYS A 397 -15.16 -0.56 10.57
N GLY A 398 -16.14 -1.47 10.45
CA GLY A 398 -17.40 -1.38 11.18
C GLY A 398 -17.21 -1.63 12.68
N THR A 399 -18.16 -2.29 13.33
CA THR A 399 -18.04 -2.58 14.77
C THR A 399 -16.93 -3.60 15.05
N ILE A 400 -16.01 -3.25 15.94
CA ILE A 400 -15.00 -4.17 16.49
C ILE A 400 -15.52 -4.72 17.80
N THR A 401 -15.58 -6.05 17.92
CA THR A 401 -15.90 -6.72 19.18
C THR A 401 -14.64 -7.44 19.66
N PRO A 402 -13.86 -6.83 20.58
CA PRO A 402 -12.53 -7.34 20.93
C PRO A 402 -12.57 -8.60 21.81
N SER A 403 -13.50 -8.66 22.76
CA SER A 403 -13.64 -9.78 23.71
C SER A 403 -12.29 -10.17 24.34
N THR A 404 -11.93 -11.45 24.40
CA THR A 404 -10.62 -11.92 24.88
C THR A 404 -9.68 -12.32 23.74
N GLY A 405 -10.01 -11.94 22.50
CA GLY A 405 -9.23 -12.28 21.32
C GLY A 405 -7.92 -11.50 21.23
N THR A 406 -7.18 -11.71 20.15
CA THR A 406 -5.88 -11.07 19.94
C THR A 406 -5.69 -10.71 18.48
N LEU A 407 -5.21 -9.49 18.22
CA LEU A 407 -4.64 -9.10 16.93
C LEU A 407 -3.13 -9.27 17.02
N GLN A 408 -2.56 -10.21 16.28
CA GLN A 408 -1.15 -10.54 16.33
C GLN A 408 -0.41 -10.10 15.06
N LEU A 409 0.61 -9.25 15.20
CA LEU A 409 1.41 -8.68 14.13
C LEU A 409 2.68 -9.52 14.03
N THR A 410 2.87 -10.23 12.91
CA THR A 410 3.93 -11.25 12.75
C THR A 410 4.93 -10.94 11.64
N GLY A 411 4.91 -9.72 11.08
CA GLY A 411 5.77 -9.33 9.98
C GLY A 411 7.26 -9.44 10.30
N THR A 412 8.02 -9.99 9.35
CA THR A 412 9.50 -10.03 9.42
C THR A 412 10.15 -8.78 8.82
N SER A 413 9.42 -8.08 7.95
CA SER A 413 9.75 -6.76 7.39
C SER A 413 8.96 -5.66 8.10
N ALA A 414 9.16 -4.40 7.71
CA ALA A 414 8.36 -3.29 8.22
C ALA A 414 6.86 -3.55 7.98
N GLN A 415 6.07 -3.35 9.03
CA GLN A 415 4.63 -3.57 9.06
C GLN A 415 3.95 -2.31 9.61
N THR A 416 2.74 -2.02 9.16
CA THR A 416 1.94 -0.90 9.65
C THR A 416 0.64 -1.41 10.26
N LEU A 417 0.33 -0.93 11.46
CA LEU A 417 -1.00 -1.02 12.05
C LEU A 417 -1.63 0.37 12.01
N THR A 418 -2.77 0.49 11.35
CA THR A 418 -3.58 1.72 11.35
C THR A 418 -4.85 1.46 12.17
N PRO A 419 -4.91 1.92 13.44
CA PRO A 419 -6.06 1.66 14.31
C PRO A 419 -7.36 2.32 13.81
N PRO A 420 -8.53 1.85 14.27
CA PRO A 420 -9.78 2.57 14.07
C PRO A 420 -9.76 3.92 14.84
N SER A 421 -10.62 4.86 14.47
CA SER A 421 -10.63 6.20 15.06
C SER A 421 -11.28 6.30 16.45
N THR A 422 -12.18 5.37 16.80
CA THR A 422 -13.07 5.49 17.98
C THR A 422 -13.36 4.17 18.71
N GLN A 423 -12.67 3.09 18.36
CA GLN A 423 -12.98 1.75 18.88
C GLN A 423 -11.75 1.09 19.47
N THR A 424 -11.96 0.33 20.54
CA THR A 424 -10.92 -0.46 21.20
C THR A 424 -10.67 -1.76 20.43
N LEU A 425 -9.41 -1.99 20.07
CA LEU A 425 -8.94 -3.25 19.51
C LEU A 425 -8.82 -4.33 20.62
N PRO A 426 -8.82 -5.62 20.27
CA PRO A 426 -8.40 -6.66 21.21
C PRO A 426 -6.95 -6.44 21.65
N THR A 427 -6.43 -7.34 22.48
CA THR A 427 -5.00 -7.31 22.80
C THR A 427 -4.19 -7.26 21.51
N VAL A 428 -3.35 -6.23 21.37
CA VAL A 428 -2.45 -6.08 20.23
C VAL A 428 -1.13 -6.71 20.61
N LYS A 429 -0.73 -7.74 19.85
CA LYS A 429 0.50 -8.48 20.10
C LYS A 429 1.49 -8.30 18.96
N GLN A 430 2.64 -7.70 19.24
CA GLN A 430 3.79 -7.69 18.34
C GLN A 430 4.61 -8.98 18.55
N ASN A 431 4.68 -9.83 17.52
CA ASN A 431 5.33 -11.14 17.57
C ASN A 431 6.08 -11.48 16.26
N GLY A 432 6.37 -10.48 15.43
CA GLY A 432 7.25 -10.57 14.28
C GLY A 432 8.66 -10.09 14.62
N THR A 433 9.64 -10.34 13.74
CA THR A 433 11.00 -9.78 13.88
C THR A 433 11.12 -8.38 13.30
N GLY A 434 10.18 -7.98 12.44
CA GLY A 434 10.12 -6.65 11.84
C GLY A 434 9.64 -5.59 12.83
N THR A 435 9.72 -4.34 12.39
CA THR A 435 9.14 -3.20 13.11
C THR A 435 7.69 -3.01 12.68
N THR A 436 6.75 -3.05 13.63
CA THR A 436 5.39 -2.57 13.42
C THR A 436 5.28 -1.11 13.83
N THR A 437 4.85 -0.25 12.91
CA THR A 437 4.57 1.17 13.17
C THR A 437 3.08 1.37 13.38
N ILE A 438 2.71 2.04 14.48
CA ILE A 438 1.33 2.50 14.69
C ILE A 438 1.15 3.84 13.98
N ALA A 439 0.19 3.93 13.06
CA ALA A 439 0.01 5.10 12.19
C ALA A 439 -1.39 5.71 12.29
N THR A 440 -1.47 7.01 11.98
CA THR A 440 -2.69 7.81 11.76
C THR A 440 -3.53 8.09 13.02
N ASN A 441 -4.08 7.05 13.64
CA ASN A 441 -5.02 7.17 14.77
C ASN A 441 -4.37 6.73 16.09
N MET A 442 -4.93 7.19 17.21
CA MET A 442 -4.60 6.65 18.53
C MET A 442 -4.87 5.14 18.57
N LEU A 443 -3.96 4.37 19.17
CA LEU A 443 -4.23 2.97 19.46
C LEU A 443 -4.98 2.86 20.79
N MET A 444 -6.26 2.47 20.73
CA MET A 444 -7.02 1.99 21.88
C MET A 444 -7.02 0.46 21.85
N ALA A 445 -6.59 -0.23 22.91
CA ALA A 445 -6.57 -1.69 22.94
C ALA A 445 -6.80 -2.28 24.33
N ASN A 446 -7.41 -3.47 24.39
CA ASN A 446 -7.60 -4.24 25.63
C ASN A 446 -6.28 -4.65 26.32
N GLY A 447 -5.15 -4.59 25.61
CA GLY A 447 -3.84 -4.95 26.12
C GLY A 447 -2.78 -4.73 25.04
N LEU A 448 -1.52 -4.61 25.46
CA LEU A 448 -0.38 -4.48 24.56
C LEU A 448 0.71 -5.47 24.95
N TRP A 449 1.10 -6.34 24.02
CA TRP A 449 2.14 -7.33 24.25
C TRP A 449 3.21 -7.28 23.15
N VAL A 450 4.42 -6.85 23.50
CA VAL A 450 5.58 -6.86 22.61
C VAL A 450 6.46 -8.06 22.94
N ALA A 451 6.18 -9.19 22.27
CA ALA A 451 6.87 -10.46 22.50
C ALA A 451 8.23 -10.54 21.76
N SER A 452 8.29 -9.98 20.55
CA SER A 452 9.51 -9.96 19.72
C SER A 452 9.54 -8.76 18.77
N GLY A 453 10.71 -8.40 18.26
CA GLY A 453 10.84 -7.30 17.30
C GLY A 453 10.47 -5.96 17.93
N SER A 454 10.08 -4.99 17.10
CA SER A 454 9.84 -3.62 17.58
C SER A 454 8.42 -3.16 17.30
N LEU A 455 7.77 -2.54 18.30
CA LEU A 455 6.56 -1.75 18.11
C LEU A 455 6.90 -0.27 18.26
N ASN A 456 6.62 0.52 17.23
CA ASN A 456 6.87 1.97 17.22
C ASN A 456 5.55 2.74 17.30
N GLY A 457 5.25 3.27 18.49
CA GLY A 457 4.11 4.14 18.75
C GLY A 457 4.44 5.64 18.76
N SER A 458 5.67 6.05 18.44
CA SER A 458 6.15 7.43 18.65
C SER A 458 5.37 8.53 17.92
N ALA A 459 4.61 8.18 16.87
CA ALA A 459 3.88 9.13 16.03
C ALA A 459 2.42 9.39 16.45
N VAL A 460 1.88 8.62 17.41
CA VAL A 460 0.47 8.68 17.82
C VAL A 460 0.36 8.76 19.36
N SER A 461 -0.85 8.62 19.90
CA SER A 461 -1.06 8.30 21.33
C SER A 461 -1.39 6.82 21.48
N LEU A 462 -1.06 6.24 22.64
CA LEU A 462 -1.44 4.87 23.01
C LEU A 462 -2.30 4.91 24.26
N ASP A 463 -3.43 4.19 24.23
CA ASP A 463 -4.36 4.04 25.33
C ASP A 463 -4.70 2.56 25.53
N ILE A 464 -4.21 1.98 26.62
CA ILE A 464 -4.29 0.54 26.85
C ILE A 464 -5.16 0.26 28.08
N ASP A 465 -6.33 -0.31 27.84
CA ASP A 465 -7.32 -0.63 28.88
C ASP A 465 -6.88 -1.81 29.79
N GLY A 466 -5.85 -2.54 29.40
CA GLY A 466 -5.31 -3.67 30.17
C GLY A 466 -3.80 -3.62 30.32
N ASP A 467 -3.18 -4.80 30.38
CA ASP A 467 -1.77 -4.93 30.71
C ASP A 467 -0.85 -4.54 29.53
N VAL A 468 0.30 -3.97 29.87
CA VAL A 468 1.42 -3.78 28.94
C VAL A 468 2.55 -4.74 29.31
N THR A 469 2.90 -5.62 28.39
CA THR A 469 4.01 -6.58 28.54
C THR A 469 5.03 -6.39 27.43
N ILE A 470 6.32 -6.27 27.79
CA ILE A 470 7.45 -6.25 26.87
C ILE A 470 8.37 -7.41 27.26
N ASP A 471 8.42 -8.45 26.43
CA ASP A 471 9.30 -9.60 26.68
C ASP A 471 10.74 -9.29 26.28
N ALA A 472 11.69 -10.12 26.71
CA ALA A 472 13.12 -9.94 26.44
C ALA A 472 13.50 -9.83 24.94
N GLY A 473 12.67 -10.36 24.04
CA GLY A 473 12.86 -10.23 22.59
C GLY A 473 12.23 -8.99 21.97
N GLY A 474 11.46 -8.21 22.76
CA GLY A 474 10.64 -7.10 22.31
C GLY A 474 11.24 -5.72 22.61
N SER A 475 10.91 -4.76 21.76
CA SER A 475 11.23 -3.34 21.95
C SER A 475 10.01 -2.47 21.71
N LEU A 476 9.66 -1.63 22.68
CA LEU A 476 8.57 -0.66 22.58
C LEU A 476 9.14 0.76 22.53
N THR A 477 8.89 1.48 21.43
CA THR A 477 9.09 2.94 21.37
C THR A 477 7.77 3.63 21.68
N ALA A 478 7.69 4.25 22.86
CA ALA A 478 6.50 4.93 23.35
C ALA A 478 6.25 6.29 22.67
N PRO A 479 4.98 6.72 22.68
CA PRO A 479 4.55 8.06 22.28
C PRO A 479 4.88 9.13 23.33
N ALA A 480 4.58 10.39 23.00
CA ALA A 480 4.58 11.48 23.97
C ALA A 480 3.50 11.31 25.06
N VAL A 481 2.36 10.67 24.73
CA VAL A 481 1.23 10.42 25.65
C VAL A 481 0.86 8.95 25.60
N PHE A 482 1.01 8.25 26.73
CA PHE A 482 0.72 6.84 26.89
C PHE A 482 -0.11 6.61 28.16
N THR A 483 -1.32 6.05 28.04
CA THR A 483 -2.20 5.67 29.15
C THR A 483 -2.30 4.15 29.29
N VAL A 484 -2.33 3.66 30.53
CA VAL A 484 -2.38 2.22 30.88
C VAL A 484 -3.28 2.00 32.10
N GLN A 485 -4.33 1.21 31.95
CA GLN A 485 -5.20 0.80 33.07
C GLN A 485 -4.77 -0.53 33.71
N GLY A 486 -3.88 -1.30 33.09
CA GLY A 486 -3.41 -2.56 33.66
C GLY A 486 -2.09 -2.48 34.42
N SER A 487 -1.49 -3.66 34.54
CA SER A 487 -0.14 -3.86 35.02
C SER A 487 0.89 -3.59 33.93
N TRP A 488 2.10 -3.23 34.35
CA TRP A 488 3.25 -3.03 33.48
C TRP A 488 4.32 -4.06 33.79
N THR A 489 4.80 -4.78 32.77
CA THR A 489 5.91 -5.73 32.89
C THR A 489 6.88 -5.54 31.74
N ASN A 490 8.14 -5.23 32.04
CA ASN A 490 9.20 -5.06 31.06
C ASN A 490 10.40 -5.96 31.36
N SER A 491 10.70 -6.87 30.44
CA SER A 491 11.94 -7.65 30.39
C SER A 491 12.76 -7.37 29.12
N GLY A 492 12.25 -6.51 28.22
CA GLY A 492 12.86 -6.15 26.95
C GLY A 492 13.42 -4.73 26.95
N THR A 493 13.15 -3.97 25.89
CA THR A 493 13.58 -2.57 25.75
C THR A 493 12.39 -1.62 25.69
N PHE A 494 12.41 -0.58 26.52
CA PHE A 494 11.44 0.50 26.53
C PHE A 494 12.10 1.85 26.22
N THR A 495 11.71 2.45 25.10
CA THR A 495 12.14 3.81 24.71
C THR A 495 11.02 4.80 24.99
N HIS A 496 11.17 5.61 26.03
CA HIS A 496 10.13 6.50 26.56
C HIS A 496 9.88 7.79 25.74
N SER A 497 10.76 8.15 24.80
CA SER A 497 10.63 9.34 23.92
C SER A 497 10.38 10.68 24.65
N SER A 498 10.95 10.85 25.84
CA SER A 498 10.67 11.96 26.77
C SER A 498 9.17 12.22 27.04
N GLY A 499 8.32 11.20 26.87
CA GLY A 499 6.88 11.27 27.05
C GLY A 499 6.40 11.08 28.48
N THR A 500 5.09 11.07 28.64
CA THR A 500 4.40 10.79 29.91
C THR A 500 3.65 9.47 29.82
N LEU A 501 4.00 8.55 30.73
CA LEU A 501 3.21 7.36 31.01
C LEU A 501 2.25 7.66 32.16
N THR A 502 0.95 7.44 31.93
CA THR A 502 -0.11 7.63 32.92
C THR A 502 -0.78 6.31 33.22
N PHE A 503 -0.85 5.95 34.48
CA PHE A 503 -1.64 4.83 34.97
C PHE A 503 -2.99 5.33 35.50
N ASP A 504 -4.10 4.92 34.88
CA ASP A 504 -5.41 5.55 35.05
C ASP A 504 -6.57 4.59 35.40
N ALA A 505 -6.26 3.33 35.71
CA ALA A 505 -7.24 2.36 36.20
C ALA A 505 -8.04 2.85 37.41
N THR A 506 -9.30 2.43 37.50
CA THR A 506 -10.13 2.66 38.68
C THR A 506 -10.25 1.46 39.61
N THR A 507 -9.32 0.51 39.47
CA THR A 507 -9.31 -0.77 40.22
C THR A 507 -7.97 -1.00 40.90
N LEU A 508 -7.99 -1.75 42.01
CA LEU A 508 -6.79 -2.15 42.75
C LEU A 508 -6.20 -3.45 42.19
N GLY A 509 -4.93 -3.71 42.51
CA GLY A 509 -4.28 -5.01 42.30
C GLY A 509 -3.30 -5.05 41.14
N HIS A 510 -2.93 -3.89 40.57
CA HIS A 510 -2.00 -3.80 39.46
C HIS A 510 -0.55 -3.76 39.94
N SER A 511 0.38 -4.16 39.09
CA SER A 511 1.82 -4.14 39.37
C SER A 511 2.62 -3.32 38.37
N ILE A 512 3.75 -2.78 38.81
CA ILE A 512 4.73 -2.10 37.95
C ILE A 512 6.09 -2.80 38.07
N ASP A 513 6.55 -3.38 36.97
CA ASP A 513 7.91 -3.88 36.80
C ASP A 513 8.54 -3.24 35.55
N ASN A 514 9.36 -2.20 35.75
CA ASN A 514 10.07 -1.49 34.68
C ASN A 514 11.29 -2.25 34.14
N GLY A 515 11.63 -3.42 34.72
CA GLY A 515 12.83 -4.16 34.36
C GLY A 515 14.08 -3.33 34.61
N THR A 516 14.93 -3.23 33.59
CA THR A 516 16.17 -2.43 33.62
C THR A 516 16.03 -1.04 33.02
N ASP A 517 14.87 -0.72 32.42
CA ASP A 517 14.61 0.59 31.83
C ASP A 517 13.95 1.55 32.85
N TYR A 518 13.58 2.73 32.39
CA TYR A 518 13.02 3.77 33.22
C TYR A 518 11.91 4.54 32.51
N PHE A 519 11.06 5.19 33.31
CA PHE A 519 10.06 6.13 32.81
C PHE A 519 10.64 7.55 32.78
N TYR A 520 10.18 8.38 31.85
CA TYR A 520 10.57 9.79 31.82
C TYR A 520 9.69 10.61 32.76
N ASN A 521 8.43 10.85 32.36
CA ASN A 521 7.40 11.28 33.31
C ASN A 521 6.50 10.10 33.65
N LEU A 522 6.19 9.94 34.92
CA LEU A 522 5.24 8.95 35.43
C LEU A 522 4.09 9.66 36.15
N SER A 523 2.86 9.33 35.78
CA SER A 523 1.65 9.82 36.42
C SER A 523 0.77 8.67 36.89
N ILE A 524 0.26 8.75 38.11
CA ILE A 524 -0.83 7.91 38.62
C ILE A 524 -2.06 8.80 38.71
N ASP A 525 -3.08 8.52 37.90
CA ASP A 525 -4.27 9.37 37.75
C ASP A 525 -5.59 8.58 37.71
N GLY A 526 -5.56 7.33 38.17
CA GLY A 526 -6.73 6.48 38.27
C GLY A 526 -7.45 6.64 39.60
N ALA A 527 -8.70 7.10 39.58
CA ALA A 527 -9.51 7.21 40.80
C ALA A 527 -9.73 5.83 41.45
N SER A 528 -9.27 5.65 42.69
CA SER A 528 -9.26 4.33 43.36
C SER A 528 -8.36 3.25 42.73
N GLY A 529 -7.59 3.60 41.70
CA GLY A 529 -6.55 2.75 41.13
C GLY A 529 -5.43 2.46 42.13
N GLY A 530 -4.81 1.28 42.03
CA GLY A 530 -3.71 0.89 42.90
C GLY A 530 -2.64 0.09 42.19
N TRP A 531 -1.42 0.64 42.14
CA TRP A 531 -0.24 0.01 41.53
C TRP A 531 0.83 -0.23 42.59
N SER A 532 1.29 -1.47 42.67
CA SER A 532 2.42 -1.85 43.51
C SER A 532 3.66 -2.11 42.66
N VAL A 533 4.76 -1.43 42.96
CA VAL A 533 6.03 -1.69 42.27
C VAL A 533 6.56 -3.05 42.70
N SER A 534 6.65 -3.97 41.75
CA SER A 534 7.17 -5.33 41.95
C SER A 534 8.66 -5.45 41.61
N ALA A 535 9.21 -4.50 40.84
CA ALA A 535 10.65 -4.38 40.64
C ALA A 535 11.37 -4.00 41.95
N THR A 536 12.64 -4.38 42.06
CA THR A 536 13.48 -4.00 43.21
C THR A 536 13.61 -2.48 43.31
N ASP A 537 13.78 -1.80 42.18
CA ASP A 537 13.95 -0.36 42.07
C ASP A 537 13.03 0.19 40.97
N LEU A 538 12.58 1.44 41.12
CA LEU A 538 11.83 2.16 40.10
C LEU A 538 12.53 3.48 39.79
N TYR A 539 12.76 3.76 38.51
CA TYR A 539 13.44 4.96 38.08
C TYR A 539 12.52 5.86 37.25
N VAL A 540 12.33 7.10 37.72
CA VAL A 540 11.60 8.17 37.02
C VAL A 540 12.57 9.30 36.73
N ALA A 541 12.97 9.43 35.47
CA ALA A 541 14.04 10.35 35.07
C ALA A 541 13.66 11.83 35.18
N ASN A 542 12.37 12.15 35.16
CA ASN A 542 11.84 13.50 35.29
C ASN A 542 10.73 13.55 36.35
N ASN A 543 9.51 13.93 35.99
CA ASN A 543 8.46 14.19 36.98
C ASN A 543 7.72 12.91 37.40
N LEU A 544 7.49 12.77 38.71
CA LEU A 544 6.55 11.80 39.28
C LEU A 544 5.33 12.54 39.85
N SER A 545 4.14 12.20 39.35
CA SER A 545 2.87 12.75 39.82
C SER A 545 1.93 11.63 40.28
N ILE A 546 1.35 11.77 41.46
CA ILE A 546 0.31 10.90 42.02
C ILE A 546 -0.93 11.78 42.21
N ASN A 547 -1.62 12.01 41.10
CA ASN A 547 -2.78 12.89 41.03
C ASN A 547 -4.00 12.23 41.68
N GLN A 548 -4.13 10.91 41.54
CA GLN A 548 -5.19 10.11 42.13
C GLN A 548 -4.65 8.70 42.49
N GLY A 549 -5.51 7.85 43.05
CA GLY A 549 -5.17 6.46 43.32
C GLY A 549 -4.06 6.27 44.36
N THR A 550 -3.44 5.09 44.34
CA THR A 550 -2.35 4.71 45.23
C THR A 550 -1.16 4.17 44.44
N LEU A 551 0.03 4.71 44.72
CA LEU A 551 1.31 4.11 44.34
C LEU A 551 1.98 3.50 45.56
N THR A 552 2.18 2.18 45.54
CA THR A 552 3.05 1.51 46.51
C THR A 552 4.45 1.40 45.90
N GLY A 553 5.43 2.09 46.49
CA GLY A 553 6.81 2.14 46.03
C GLY A 553 7.55 0.78 46.09
N PRO A 554 8.75 0.72 45.51
CA PRO A 554 9.59 -0.47 45.54
C PRO A 554 10.11 -0.78 46.95
N THR A 555 10.55 -2.03 47.17
CA THR A 555 11.27 -2.39 48.41
C THR A 555 12.70 -1.86 48.45
N GLY A 556 13.29 -1.57 47.29
CA GLY A 556 14.60 -0.92 47.13
C GLY A 556 14.44 0.60 47.02
N THR A 557 14.78 1.17 45.87
CA THR A 557 14.88 2.62 45.66
C THR A 557 13.92 3.12 44.57
N LEU A 558 13.19 4.19 44.89
CA LEU A 558 12.46 5.01 43.92
C LEU A 558 13.29 6.26 43.59
N TYR A 559 13.83 6.31 42.39
CA TYR A 559 14.60 7.45 41.89
C TYR A 559 13.70 8.48 41.21
N VAL A 560 13.86 9.75 41.56
CA VAL A 560 13.12 10.86 40.95
C VAL A 560 14.07 12.00 40.55
N GLY A 561 14.18 12.22 39.24
CA GLY A 561 15.07 13.23 38.66
C GLY A 561 14.44 14.61 38.45
N GLY A 562 13.14 14.76 38.68
CA GLY A 562 12.38 16.00 38.49
C GLY A 562 11.38 16.25 39.63
N ASN A 563 10.27 16.93 39.34
CA ASN A 563 9.30 17.28 40.40
C ASN A 563 8.58 16.05 40.96
N TRP A 564 8.27 16.09 42.26
CA TRP A 564 7.37 15.16 42.94
C TRP A 564 6.08 15.87 43.30
N THR A 565 4.93 15.30 42.93
CA THR A 565 3.60 15.78 43.34
C THR A 565 2.72 14.63 43.80
N SER A 566 2.15 14.71 45.00
CA SER A 566 1.17 13.74 45.52
C SER A 566 0.08 14.41 46.36
N SER A 567 -0.41 15.57 45.90
CA SER A 567 -1.34 16.43 46.65
C SER A 567 -2.73 15.82 46.87
N VAL A 568 -3.12 14.81 46.09
CA VAL A 568 -4.45 14.17 46.15
C VAL A 568 -4.34 12.64 46.22
N GLY A 569 -3.44 12.04 45.43
CA GLY A 569 -3.18 10.60 45.49
C GLY A 569 -2.35 10.16 46.70
N VAL A 570 -2.27 8.85 46.92
CA VAL A 570 -1.62 8.23 48.08
C VAL A 570 -0.30 7.59 47.67
N PHE A 571 0.77 7.85 48.44
CA PHE A 571 2.04 7.16 48.30
C PHE A 571 2.29 6.24 49.50
N THR A 572 2.56 4.96 49.24
CA THR A 572 2.93 3.98 50.26
C THR A 572 4.38 3.54 50.02
N HIS A 573 5.29 3.89 50.92
CA HIS A 573 6.74 3.75 50.71
C HIS A 573 7.30 2.31 50.67
N ASN A 574 6.53 1.29 51.10
CA ASN A 574 6.93 -0.13 51.08
C ASN A 574 8.31 -0.45 51.72
N SER A 575 8.62 0.23 52.82
CA SER A 575 9.94 0.19 53.49
C SER A 575 11.16 0.52 52.61
N GLY A 576 10.98 1.08 51.40
CA GLY A 576 12.07 1.47 50.50
C GLY A 576 12.68 2.85 50.80
N THR A 577 13.52 3.30 49.87
CA THR A 577 14.15 4.63 49.86
C THR A 577 13.61 5.45 48.69
N VAL A 578 13.35 6.74 48.91
CA VAL A 578 13.16 7.69 47.81
C VAL A 578 14.45 8.48 47.61
N GLU A 579 15.04 8.40 46.41
CA GLU A 579 16.23 9.15 46.05
C GLU A 579 15.89 10.26 45.05
N PHE A 580 16.05 11.50 45.49
CA PHE A 580 15.92 12.68 44.66
C PHE A 580 17.26 12.98 44.02
N ASN A 581 17.45 12.67 42.73
CA ASN A 581 18.77 12.56 42.10
C ASN A 581 19.06 13.57 40.96
N ALA A 582 18.26 14.63 40.86
CA ALA A 582 18.43 15.68 39.86
C ALA A 582 19.83 16.31 39.91
N THR A 583 20.42 16.60 38.73
CA THR A 583 21.73 17.27 38.61
C THR A 583 21.62 18.76 38.28
N SER A 584 20.39 19.29 38.24
CA SER A 584 20.08 20.70 38.01
C SER A 584 18.81 21.09 38.76
N GLY A 585 18.35 22.34 38.69
CA GLY A 585 17.12 22.75 39.37
C GLY A 585 16.73 24.21 39.08
N PRO A 586 15.71 24.74 39.76
CA PRO A 586 15.01 24.15 40.90
C PRO A 586 13.96 23.09 40.54
N HIS A 587 13.76 22.12 41.43
CA HIS A 587 12.66 21.15 41.43
C HIS A 587 11.86 21.25 42.72
N THR A 588 10.57 20.89 42.67
CA THR A 588 9.66 20.99 43.82
C THR A 588 9.19 19.61 44.26
N ILE A 589 9.13 19.41 45.59
CA ILE A 589 8.55 18.24 46.24
C ILE A 589 7.28 18.69 46.96
N THR A 590 6.13 18.27 46.45
CA THR A 590 4.82 18.46 47.10
C THR A 590 4.29 17.10 47.49
N SER A 591 4.50 16.72 48.75
CA SER A 591 4.19 15.38 49.26
C SER A 591 2.71 15.16 49.56
N GLY A 592 1.90 16.22 49.67
CA GLY A 592 0.52 16.12 50.11
C GLY A 592 0.38 15.60 51.55
N GLY A 593 1.43 15.74 52.37
CA GLY A 593 1.49 15.17 53.72
C GLY A 593 1.76 13.66 53.78
N GLN A 594 2.04 13.01 52.65
CA GLN A 594 2.47 11.61 52.63
C GLN A 594 3.84 11.46 53.30
N THR A 595 4.06 10.32 53.94
CA THR A 595 5.30 10.04 54.69
C THR A 595 6.21 9.12 53.88
N PHE A 596 7.47 9.54 53.72
CA PHE A 596 8.54 8.71 53.16
C PHE A 596 9.13 7.79 54.24
N ASN A 597 9.78 6.70 53.84
CA ASN A 597 10.60 5.92 54.77
C ASN A 597 12.02 6.48 54.85
N ASN A 598 12.94 6.03 54.02
CA ASN A 598 14.25 6.66 53.87
C ASN A 598 14.23 7.64 52.70
N VAL A 599 15.00 8.72 52.80
CA VAL A 599 15.13 9.74 51.76
C VAL A 599 16.61 10.05 51.54
N THR A 600 17.03 10.10 50.30
CA THR A 600 18.36 10.54 49.90
C THR A 600 18.25 11.69 48.91
N PHE A 601 19.01 12.76 49.14
CA PHE A 601 19.21 13.82 48.15
C PHE A 601 20.56 13.60 47.46
N ALA A 602 20.50 13.06 46.24
CA ALA A 602 21.65 12.80 45.39
C ALA A 602 21.71 13.80 44.22
N GLY A 603 22.75 13.71 43.39
CA GLY A 603 22.91 14.54 42.20
C GLY A 603 23.58 15.89 42.49
N SER A 604 24.87 16.00 42.13
CA SER A 604 25.59 17.27 42.25
C SER A 604 24.96 18.35 41.39
N GLY A 605 24.61 19.50 41.99
CA GLY A 605 23.93 20.61 41.32
C GLY A 605 22.40 20.58 41.38
N GLY A 606 21.80 19.53 41.96
CA GLY A 606 20.38 19.49 42.27
C GLY A 606 19.96 20.57 43.27
N ASN A 607 18.78 21.15 43.06
CA ASN A 607 18.18 22.11 43.99
C ASN A 607 16.70 21.75 44.21
N TRP A 608 16.35 21.40 45.46
CA TRP A 608 15.05 20.87 45.85
C TRP A 608 14.32 21.84 46.77
N ILE A 609 13.10 22.20 46.39
CA ILE A 609 12.20 23.07 47.14
C ILE A 609 11.09 22.21 47.72
N LEU A 610 10.91 22.29 49.04
CA LEU A 610 9.77 21.66 49.70
C LEU A 610 8.54 22.56 49.51
N GLY A 611 7.57 22.08 48.75
CA GLY A 611 6.30 22.76 48.49
C GLY A 611 5.31 22.68 49.65
N ASP A 612 5.50 21.70 50.54
CA ASP A 612 4.69 21.46 51.74
C ASP A 612 5.53 20.85 52.88
N ALA A 613 4.86 20.42 53.96
CA ALA A 613 5.51 19.75 55.07
C ALA A 613 6.06 18.38 54.63
N PHE A 614 7.34 18.16 54.89
CA PHE A 614 8.07 16.96 54.49
C PHE A 614 8.25 16.00 55.66
N TYR A 615 7.84 14.74 55.50
CA TYR A 615 7.89 13.72 56.56
C TYR A 615 8.67 12.48 56.12
N ALA A 616 9.61 12.03 56.94
CA ALA A 616 10.34 10.77 56.78
C ALA A 616 10.39 10.01 58.12
N THR A 617 10.11 8.71 58.13
CA THR A 617 10.24 7.87 59.34
C THR A 617 11.65 7.31 59.53
N GLY A 618 12.42 7.23 58.45
CA GLY A 618 13.77 6.70 58.40
C GLY A 618 14.84 7.78 58.26
N ALA A 619 15.97 7.42 57.65
CA ALA A 619 17.09 8.34 57.47
C ALA A 619 16.80 9.38 56.37
N VAL A 620 17.32 10.60 56.55
CA VAL A 620 17.39 11.64 55.52
C VAL A 620 18.87 12.01 55.35
N SER A 621 19.43 11.82 54.16
CA SER A 621 20.87 12.04 53.89
C SER A 621 21.15 12.83 52.62
#